data_AF-A0A6M1Y530-F1
#
_entry.id   AF-A0A6M1Y530-F1
#
_cell.length_a   1.000
_cell.length_b   1.000
_cell.length_c   1.000
_cell.angle_alpha   90.00
_cell.angle_beta   90.00
_cell.angle_gamma   90.00
#
_symmetry.space_group_name_H-M   'P 1'
#
loop_
_entity.id
_entity.type
_entity.pdbx_description
1 polymer ?
#
loop_
_entity_poly.entity_id
_entity_poly.type
_entity_poly.pdbx_seq_one_letter_code
_entity_poly.pdbx_strand_id
1 'polypeptide(L)' 'MSDARQAIQAAEEAGAAEHAPAALRNAKRLLTSAERKLQRQAYSSARADAREARQHAAEALRSSRRFEP' A
#
# COMPACT_ATOMS: atom_id res chain seq x y z
N MET A 1 -0.57 0.22 -10.74
CA MET A 1 0.59 0.11 -9.82
C MET A 1 1.05 1.47 -9.34
N SER A 2 1.14 2.49 -10.22
CA SER A 2 1.37 3.87 -9.80
C SER A 2 0.42 4.32 -8.69
N ASP A 3 -0.87 3.94 -8.77
CA ASP A 3 -1.87 4.28 -7.75
C ASP A 3 -1.56 3.67 -6.37
N ALA A 4 -0.99 2.45 -6.34
CA ALA A 4 -0.64 1.78 -5.09
C ALA A 4 0.62 2.40 -4.46
N ARG A 5 1.62 2.72 -5.29
CA ARG A 5 2.83 3.44 -4.84
C ARG A 5 2.49 4.82 -4.29
N GLN A 6 1.67 5.59 -5.01
CA GLN A 6 1.22 6.91 -4.57
C GLN A 6 0.42 6.83 -3.27
N ALA A 7 -0.45 5.83 -3.11
CA ALA A 7 -1.20 5.65 -1.88
C ALA A 7 -0.30 5.30 -0.69
N ILE A 8 0.72 4.46 -0.89
CA ILE A 8 1.70 4.14 0.16
C ILE A 8 2.48 5.39 0.55
N GLN A 9 2.99 6.12 -0.43
CA GLN A 9 3.73 7.37 -0.19
C GLN A 9 2.89 8.39 0.59
N ALA A 10 1.63 8.61 0.17
CA ALA A 10 0.73 9.52 0.86
C ALA A 10 0.44 9.06 2.30
N ALA A 11 0.32 7.74 2.54
CA ALA A 11 0.17 7.21 3.89
C ALA A 11 1.41 7.48 4.74
N GLU A 12 2.63 7.30 4.20
CA GLU A 12 3.87 7.63 4.91
C GLU A 12 3.97 9.10 5.29
N GLU A 13 3.68 9.98 4.33
CA GLU A 13 3.70 11.44 4.55
C GLU A 13 2.67 11.88 5.60
N ALA A 14 1.54 11.17 5.71
CA ALA A 14 0.53 11.42 6.72
C ALA A 14 0.86 10.80 8.10
N GLY A 15 2.03 10.18 8.29
CA GLY A 15 2.41 9.58 9.57
C GLY A 15 1.93 8.13 9.76
N ALA A 16 1.58 7.40 8.70
CA ALA A 16 1.15 6.01 8.81
C ALA A 16 2.23 5.06 9.32
N ALA A 17 3.49 5.44 9.23
CA ALA A 17 4.56 4.68 9.87
C ALA A 17 4.42 4.65 11.39
N GLU A 18 3.83 5.69 11.99
CA GLU A 18 3.65 5.83 13.45
C GLU A 18 2.25 5.36 13.87
N HIS A 19 1.22 5.78 13.14
CA HIS A 19 -0.18 5.51 13.51
C HIS A 19 -0.73 4.18 12.97
N ALA A 20 -0.21 3.69 11.85
CA ALA A 20 -0.68 2.46 11.21
C ALA A 20 0.45 1.60 10.58
N PRO A 21 1.52 1.28 11.33
CA PRO A 21 2.70 0.60 10.78
C PRO A 21 2.37 -0.77 10.17
N ALA A 22 1.41 -1.49 10.75
CA ALA A 22 0.99 -2.80 10.26
C ALA A 22 0.34 -2.72 8.88
N ALA A 23 -0.59 -1.78 8.68
CA ALA A 23 -1.28 -1.56 7.41
C ALA A 23 -0.29 -1.08 6.33
N LEU A 24 0.60 -0.15 6.68
CA LEU A 24 1.65 0.34 5.79
C LEU A 24 2.61 -0.79 5.37
N ARG A 25 3.05 -1.62 6.31
CA ARG A 25 3.94 -2.75 6.02
C ARG A 25 3.28 -3.79 5.11
N ASN A 26 1.99 -4.06 5.32
CA ASN A 26 1.23 -4.98 4.46
C ASN A 26 1.10 -4.41 3.04
N ALA A 27 0.78 -3.13 2.90
CA ALA A 27 0.71 -2.47 1.60
C ALA A 27 2.03 -2.57 0.82
N LYS A 28 3.16 -2.31 1.49
CA LYS A 28 4.50 -2.46 0.90
C LYS A 28 4.80 -3.89 0.47
N ARG A 29 4.52 -4.89 1.32
CA ARG A 29 4.73 -6.32 0.97
C ARG A 29 3.93 -6.73 -0.25
N LEU A 30 2.67 -6.33 -0.32
CA LEU A 30 1.78 -6.64 -1.44
C LEU A 30 2.25 -5.95 -2.73
N LEU A 31 2.72 -4.71 -2.65
CA LEU A 31 3.30 -4.03 -3.81
C LEU A 31 4.54 -4.77 -4.34
N THR A 32 5.48 -5.14 -3.47
CA THR A 32 6.67 -5.91 -3.87
C THR A 32 6.29 -7.30 -4.41
N SER A 33 5.21 -7.89 -3.90
CA SER A 33 4.67 -9.15 -4.43
C SER A 33 4.07 -8.97 -5.83
N ALA A 34 3.31 -7.89 -6.04
CA ALA A 34 2.74 -7.53 -7.32
C ALA A 34 3.82 -7.30 -8.38
N GLU A 35 4.90 -6.59 -8.03
CA GLU A 35 6.04 -6.33 -8.91
C GLU A 35 6.75 -7.62 -9.33
N ARG A 36 6.99 -8.53 -8.38
CA ARG A 36 7.57 -9.85 -8.67
C ARG A 36 6.66 -10.69 -9.57
N LYS A 37 5.35 -10.66 -9.34
CA LYS A 37 4.36 -11.36 -10.18
C LYS A 37 4.32 -10.78 -11.59
N LEU A 38 4.45 -9.46 -11.73
CA LEU A 38 4.54 -8.79 -13.03
C LEU A 38 5.79 -9.17 -13.82
N GLN A 39 6.93 -9.27 -13.15
CA GLN A 39 8.16 -9.77 -13.79
C GLN A 39 8.00 -11.21 -14.30
N ARG A 40 7.18 -12.02 -13.62
CA ARG A 40 6.84 -13.40 -14.02
C ARG A 40 5.66 -13.47 -15.00
N GLN A 41 5.22 -12.35 -15.57
CA GLN A 41 4.06 -12.27 -16.46
C GLN A 41 2.74 -12.76 -15.83
N ALA A 42 2.68 -12.87 -14.49
CA ALA A 42 1.48 -13.23 -13.74
C ALA A 42 0.60 -12.00 -13.50
N TYR A 43 0.11 -11.38 -14.58
CA TYR A 43 -0.58 -10.09 -14.55
C TYR A 43 -1.84 -10.08 -13.70
N SER A 44 -2.63 -11.15 -13.73
CA SER A 44 -3.89 -11.27 -12.96
C SER A 44 -3.61 -11.22 -11.46
N SER A 45 -2.67 -12.02 -10.99
CA SER A 45 -2.24 -12.07 -9.59
C SER A 45 -1.53 -10.77 -9.18
N ALA A 46 -0.74 -10.18 -10.07
CA ALA A 46 -0.09 -8.88 -9.82
C ALA A 46 -1.12 -7.76 -9.64
N ARG A 47 -2.21 -7.75 -10.43
CA ARG A 47 -3.29 -6.79 -10.30
C ARG A 47 -4.06 -6.97 -8.99
N ALA A 48 -4.31 -8.21 -8.56
CA ALA A 48 -4.94 -8.51 -7.28
C ALA A 48 -4.10 -7.95 -6.12
N ASP A 49 -2.82 -8.31 -6.07
CA ASP A 49 -1.89 -7.82 -5.06
C ASP A 49 -1.77 -6.29 -5.06
N ALA A 50 -1.73 -5.65 -6.24
CA ALA A 50 -1.66 -4.19 -6.33
C ALA A 50 -2.95 -3.50 -5.84
N ARG A 51 -4.12 -4.12 -6.03
CA ARG A 51 -5.38 -3.60 -5.49
C ARG A 51 -5.42 -3.72 -3.97
N GLU A 52 -5.00 -4.86 -3.45
CA GLU A 52 -4.93 -5.12 -2.02
C GLU A 52 -3.91 -4.17 -1.34
N ALA A 53 -2.75 -3.97 -1.96
CA ALA A 53 -1.76 -2.98 -1.53
C ALA A 53 -2.37 -1.58 -1.41
N ARG A 54 -3.15 -1.16 -2.41
CA ARG A 54 -3.83 0.14 -2.41
C ARG A 54 -4.87 0.23 -1.28
N GLN A 55 -5.63 -0.84 -1.01
CA GLN A 55 -6.62 -0.85 0.05
C GLN A 55 -5.98 -0.67 1.42
N HIS A 56 -4.90 -1.43 1.71
CA HIS A 56 -4.15 -1.29 2.95
C HIS A 56 -3.48 0.07 3.08
N ALA A 57 -2.94 0.63 2.00
CA ALA A 57 -2.37 1.97 2.01
C ALA A 57 -3.43 3.04 2.30
N ALA A 58 -4.62 2.92 1.70
CA ALA A 58 -5.72 3.83 1.96
C ALA A 58 -6.25 3.71 3.40
N GLU A 59 -6.25 2.50 3.97
CA GLU A 59 -6.57 2.27 5.37
C GLU A 59 -5.53 2.91 6.30
N ALA A 60 -4.25 2.71 6.02
CA ALA A 60 -3.15 3.33 6.75
C ALA A 60 -3.25 4.86 6.71
N LEU A 61 -3.52 5.44 5.53
CA LEU A 61 -3.73 6.87 5.34
C LEU A 61 -4.93 7.39 6.15
N ARG A 62 -6.06 6.68 6.12
CA ARG A 62 -7.26 7.07 6.90
C ARG A 62 -7.00 7.05 8.39
N SER A 63 -6.31 6.00 8.87
CA SER A 63 -5.94 5.91 10.28
C SER A 63 -5.05 7.08 10.67
N SER A 64 -4.08 7.43 9.84
CA SER A 64 -3.10 8.49 10.16
C SER A 64 -3.70 9.89 10.10
N ARG A 65 -4.51 10.19 9.08
CA ARG A 65 -5.27 11.45 9.00
C ARG A 65 -6.25 11.64 10.16
N ARG A 66 -6.76 10.55 10.74
CA ARG A 66 -7.59 10.62 11.95
C ARG A 66 -6.80 11.04 13.19
N PHE A 67 -5.48 10.92 13.16
CA PHE A 67 -4.57 11.35 14.21
C PHE A 67 -3.87 12.69 13.91
N GLU A 68 -4.20 13.39 12.82
CA GLU A 68 -3.82 14.82 12.67
C GLU A 68 -4.63 15.66 13.68
N PRO A 69 -3.98 16.33 14.66
CA PRO A 69 -4.65 17.19 15.64
C PRO A 69 -5.09 18.56 15.09
#